data_AF-A0A2I1H3F7-F1
#
_entry.id   AF-A0A2I1H3F7-F1
#
_cell.length_a   1.000
_cell.length_b   1.000
_cell.length_c   1.000
_cell.angle_alpha   90.00
_cell.angle_beta   90.00
_cell.angle_gamma   90.00
#
_symmetry.space_group_name_H-M   'P 1'
#
loop_
_entity.id
_entity.type
_entity.pdbx_description
1 polymer ?
#
loop_
_entity_poly.entity_id
_entity_poly.type
_entity_poly.pdbx_seq_one_letter_code
_entity_poly.pdbx_strand_id
1 'polypeptide(L)'
;MSDNSVIEVNDDANKIEIEVYKIDVDKNDDKIFTFDNKLHNGKPITIVEISPNETYLITYSDKDRSIVGWNVEDIDKVQLKFDKTVKIEDKEYGIKSLCVSDDKKLCNIIDMNNKD
;
A
#
# COMPACT_ATOMS: atom_id res chain seq x y z
N MET A 1 26.35 -8.28 25.40
CA MET A 1 25.75 -9.33 26.24
C MET A 1 24.25 -9.12 26.15
N SER A 2 23.55 -10.04 25.49
CA SER A 2 22.08 -9.98 25.36
C SER A 2 21.48 -11.01 26.28
N ASP A 3 20.62 -10.58 27.19
CA ASP A 3 19.93 -11.46 28.12
C ASP A 3 18.89 -12.29 27.35
N ASN A 4 19.07 -13.61 27.37
CA ASN A 4 18.06 -14.55 26.89
C ASN A 4 17.07 -14.78 28.03
N SER A 5 15.81 -14.37 27.86
CA SER A 5 14.72 -14.82 28.74
C SER A 5 14.35 -16.25 28.37
N VAL A 6 14.76 -17.19 29.21
CA VAL A 6 14.30 -18.59 29.15
C VAL A 6 12.99 -18.67 29.92
N ILE A 7 11.90 -19.01 29.24
CA ILE A 7 10.63 -19.35 29.88
C ILE A 7 10.62 -20.87 30.06
N GLU A 8 10.74 -21.33 31.30
CA GLU A 8 10.59 -22.76 31.64
C GLU A 8 9.09 -23.10 31.71
N VAL A 9 8.65 -24.02 30.86
CA VAL A 9 7.30 -24.58 30.88
C VAL A 9 7.40 -26.01 31.40
N ASN A 10 6.82 -26.28 32.57
CA ASN A 10 6.85 -27.61 33.17
C ASN A 10 5.84 -28.56 32.50
N ASP A 11 6.30 -29.79 32.36
CA ASP A 11 5.80 -30.86 31.50
C ASP A 11 4.65 -31.63 32.16
N ASP A 12 3.50 -31.66 31.49
CA ASP A 12 2.75 -32.91 31.40
C ASP A 12 2.11 -32.97 30.00
N ALA A 13 2.85 -33.60 29.09
CA ALA A 13 2.38 -34.16 27.83
C ALA A 13 1.79 -33.16 26.82
N ASN A 14 2.64 -32.26 26.31
CA ASN A 14 2.76 -31.92 24.88
C ASN A 14 3.75 -30.76 24.77
N LYS A 15 4.96 -31.06 24.30
CA LYS A 15 5.98 -30.05 24.01
C LYS A 15 5.52 -29.20 22.83
N ILE A 16 4.91 -28.05 23.10
CA ILE A 16 4.61 -27.04 22.08
C ILE A 16 5.91 -26.26 21.85
N GLU A 17 6.59 -26.53 20.73
CA GLU A 17 7.71 -25.71 20.27
C GLU A 17 7.15 -24.45 19.61
N ILE A 18 7.27 -23.31 20.30
CA ILE A 18 6.93 -22.00 19.76
C ILE A 18 8.20 -21.43 19.12
N GLU A 19 8.32 -21.51 17.79
CA GLU A 19 9.35 -20.79 17.05
C GLU A 19 9.02 -19.29 17.03
N VAL A 20 9.70 -18.52 17.89
CA VAL A 20 9.62 -17.07 17.87
C VAL A 20 10.62 -16.55 16.83
N TYR A 21 10.13 -16.16 15.64
CA TYR A 21 10.95 -15.45 14.67
C TYR A 21 11.33 -14.08 15.24
N LYS A 22 12.62 -13.88 15.53
CA LYS A 22 13.16 -12.56 15.84
C LYS A 22 13.19 -11.77 14.53
N ILE A 23 12.24 -10.84 14.37
CA ILE A 23 12.32 -9.83 13.31
C ILE A 23 13.42 -8.86 13.73
N ASP A 24 14.57 -8.95 13.06
CA ASP A 24 15.74 -8.09 13.29
C ASP A 24 15.49 -6.75 12.57
N VAL A 25 14.86 -5.80 13.28
CA VAL A 25 14.46 -4.49 12.72
C VAL A 25 15.67 -3.65 12.29
N ASP A 26 16.88 -3.98 12.77
CA ASP A 26 18.11 -3.23 12.48
C ASP A 26 18.80 -3.63 11.16
N LYS A 27 18.33 -4.67 10.46
CA LYS A 27 18.93 -5.16 9.19
C LYS A 27 18.19 -4.77 7.92
N ASN A 28 17.22 -3.87 8.00
CA ASN A 28 16.69 -3.30 6.79
C ASN A 28 17.62 -2.16 6.36
N ASP A 29 18.46 -2.42 5.36
CA ASP A 29 19.01 -1.38 4.46
C ASP A 29 17.83 -0.74 3.69
N ASP A 30 16.85 -0.21 4.43
CA ASP A 30 15.67 0.48 3.95
C ASP A 30 16.12 1.79 3.36
N LYS A 31 16.67 1.66 2.17
CA LYS A 31 16.94 2.77 1.28
C LYS A 31 15.57 3.37 0.99
N ILE A 32 15.22 4.40 1.77
CA ILE A 32 13.99 5.15 1.61
C ILE A 32 13.91 5.56 0.14
N PHE A 33 13.03 4.90 -0.61
CA PHE A 33 12.86 5.17 -2.02
C PHE A 33 12.17 6.53 -2.14
N THR A 34 12.96 7.57 -2.40
CA THR A 34 12.42 8.87 -2.77
C THR A 34 11.92 8.79 -4.20
N PHE A 35 10.62 8.61 -4.38
CA PHE A 35 10.01 8.81 -5.69
C PHE A 35 10.11 10.28 -6.07
N ASP A 36 10.55 10.56 -7.30
CA ASP A 36 10.50 11.90 -7.87
C ASP A 36 9.10 12.49 -7.66
N ASN A 37 9.03 13.65 -7.01
CA ASN A 37 7.81 14.38 -6.62
C ASN A 37 6.98 14.90 -7.84
N LYS A 38 7.20 14.33 -9.02
CA LYS A 38 6.51 14.66 -10.28
C LYS A 38 5.15 14.01 -10.38
N LEU A 39 4.93 12.89 -9.68
CA LEU A 39 3.63 12.22 -9.67
C LEU A 39 2.59 13.05 -8.93
N HIS A 40 1.35 13.01 -9.42
CA HIS A 40 0.28 13.91 -9.01
C HIS A 40 0.62 15.41 -9.08
N ASN A 41 1.60 15.81 -9.91
CA ASN A 41 2.10 17.19 -9.99
C ASN A 41 2.49 17.75 -8.61
N GLY A 42 3.01 16.90 -7.72
CA GLY A 42 3.37 17.23 -6.35
C GLY A 42 2.19 17.56 -5.43
N LYS A 43 0.95 17.27 -5.85
CA LYS A 43 -0.23 17.45 -5.01
C LYS A 43 -0.39 16.28 -4.04
N PRO A 44 -1.02 16.51 -2.86
CA PRO A 44 -1.22 15.46 -1.87
C PRO A 44 -2.01 14.27 -2.42
N ILE A 45 -1.58 13.07 -2.08
CA ILE A 45 -2.36 11.84 -2.27
C ILE A 45 -3.45 11.83 -1.21
N THR A 46 -4.69 11.59 -1.63
CA THR A 46 -5.89 11.58 -0.78
C THR A 46 -6.51 10.19 -0.67
N ILE A 47 -6.23 9.29 -1.61
CA ILE A 47 -6.71 7.91 -1.59
C ILE A 47 -5.55 6.98 -2.01
N VAL A 48 -5.44 5.84 -1.33
CA VAL A 48 -4.55 4.73 -1.68
C VAL A 48 -5.41 3.47 -1.65
N GLU A 49 -5.42 2.71 -2.74
CA GLU A 49 -6.20 1.48 -2.88
C GLU A 49 -5.30 0.37 -3.44
N ILE A 50 -5.50 -0.85 -2.96
CA ILE A 50 -4.74 -2.04 -3.36
C ILE A 50 -5.68 -3.09 -3.95
N SER A 51 -5.18 -3.85 -4.92
CA SER A 51 -5.93 -4.93 -5.54
C SER A 51 -6.09 -6.12 -4.58
N PRO A 52 -7.10 -6.99 -4.79
CA PRO A 52 -7.38 -8.10 -3.86
C PRO A 52 -6.22 -9.06 -3.62
N ASN A 53 -5.41 -9.36 -4.63
CA ASN A 53 -4.23 -10.20 -4.51
C ASN A 53 -2.95 -9.40 -4.24
N GLU A 54 -3.08 -8.11 -3.91
CA GLU A 54 -1.96 -7.23 -3.55
C GLU A 54 -0.88 -7.10 -4.64
N THR A 55 -1.25 -7.38 -5.90
CA THR A 55 -0.35 -7.32 -7.06
C THR A 55 -0.32 -5.95 -7.73
N TYR A 56 -1.27 -5.08 -7.40
CA TYR A 56 -1.39 -3.75 -7.98
C TYR A 56 -1.91 -2.74 -6.97
N LEU A 57 -1.33 -1.54 -6.97
CA LEU A 57 -1.71 -0.43 -6.11
C LEU A 57 -2.00 0.81 -6.95
N ILE A 58 -2.97 1.60 -6.51
CA ILE A 58 -3.21 2.93 -7.06
C ILE A 58 -3.12 3.99 -5.97
N THR A 59 -2.71 5.19 -6.37
CA THR A 59 -2.80 6.40 -5.58
C THR A 59 -3.64 7.42 -6.33
N TYR A 60 -4.45 8.21 -5.63
CA TYR A 60 -5.23 9.29 -6.22
C TYR A 60 -5.01 10.60 -5.45
N SER A 61 -4.91 11.70 -6.19
CA SER A 61 -4.86 13.05 -5.64
C SER A 61 -6.13 13.80 -6.00
N ASP A 62 -6.93 14.18 -5.01
CA ASP A 62 -8.14 14.95 -5.26
C ASP A 62 -7.86 16.35 -5.84
N LYS A 63 -6.75 16.97 -5.44
CA LYS A 63 -6.36 18.29 -5.95
C LYS A 63 -5.83 18.25 -7.39
N ASP A 64 -5.15 17.18 -7.79
CA ASP A 64 -4.63 17.02 -9.16
C ASP A 64 -5.59 16.25 -10.08
N ARG A 65 -6.62 15.61 -9.50
CA ARG A 65 -7.56 14.70 -10.18
C ARG A 65 -6.85 13.61 -10.97
N SER A 66 -5.72 13.13 -10.46
CA SER A 66 -4.89 12.11 -11.12
C SER A 66 -4.82 10.84 -10.31
N ILE A 67 -4.80 9.71 -11.00
CA ILE A 67 -4.58 8.37 -10.49
C ILE A 67 -3.22 7.90 -11.01
N VAL A 68 -2.38 7.34 -10.15
CA VAL A 68 -1.14 6.67 -10.54
C VAL A 68 -1.22 5.22 -10.15
N GLY A 69 -0.86 4.33 -11.07
CA GLY A 69 -0.86 2.88 -10.86
C GLY A 69 0.56 2.31 -10.72
N TRP A 70 0.67 1.29 -9.89
CA TRP A 70 1.93 0.67 -9.47
C TRP A 70 1.81 -0.85 -9.50
N ASN A 71 2.73 -1.52 -10.18
CA ASN A 71 2.89 -2.97 -10.07
C ASN A 71 3.64 -3.31 -8.77
N VAL A 72 3.12 -4.29 -8.04
CA VAL A 72 3.75 -4.86 -6.84
C VAL A 72 4.38 -6.19 -7.27
N GLU A 73 5.71 -6.22 -7.41
CA GLU A 73 6.40 -7.41 -7.94
C GLU A 73 6.97 -8.31 -6.85
N ASP A 74 7.42 -7.72 -5.73
CA ASP A 74 8.14 -8.44 -4.69
C ASP A 74 7.84 -7.78 -3.34
N ILE A 75 7.01 -8.45 -2.55
CA ILE A 75 6.57 -8.00 -1.21
C ILE A 75 7.79 -7.89 -0.28
N ASP A 76 8.76 -8.79 -0.42
CA ASP A 76 9.95 -8.83 0.43
C ASP A 76 10.94 -7.71 0.11
N LYS A 77 10.87 -7.14 -1.10
CA LYS A 77 11.72 -6.01 -1.53
C LYS A 77 11.02 -4.65 -1.50
N VAL A 78 9.73 -4.60 -1.17
CA VAL A 78 8.90 -3.38 -1.12
C VAL A 78 9.10 -2.49 -2.37
N GLN A 79 9.22 -3.11 -3.54
CA GLN A 79 9.52 -2.40 -4.78
C GLN A 79 8.27 -2.18 -5.61
N LEU A 80 7.72 -0.97 -5.55
CA LEU A 80 6.65 -0.52 -6.44
C LEU A 80 7.23 -0.07 -7.78
N LYS A 81 6.71 -0.61 -8.88
CA LYS A 81 7.06 -0.14 -10.23
C LYS A 81 5.95 0.68 -10.84
N PHE A 82 6.27 1.90 -11.25
CA PHE A 82 5.35 2.76 -11.98
C PHE A 82 4.80 2.04 -13.21
N ASP A 83 3.48 2.04 -13.36
CA ASP A 83 2.77 1.45 -14.49
C ASP A 83 2.23 2.53 -15.42
N LYS A 84 1.40 3.43 -14.88
CA LYS A 84 0.73 4.48 -15.65
C LYS A 84 0.15 5.58 -14.78
N THR A 85 -0.17 6.70 -15.42
CA THR A 85 -0.95 7.80 -14.84
C THR A 85 -2.22 8.02 -15.67
N VAL A 86 -3.34 8.24 -14.99
CA VAL A 86 -4.63 8.57 -15.60
C VAL A 86 -5.14 9.86 -14.97
N LYS A 87 -5.73 10.77 -15.76
CA LYS A 87 -6.44 11.95 -15.24
C LYS A 87 -7.93 11.77 -15.38
N ILE A 88 -8.68 12.23 -14.39
CA ILE A 88 -10.14 12.29 -14.42
C ILE A 88 -10.51 13.70 -14.85
N GLU A 89 -11.14 13.81 -16.02
CA GLU A 89 -11.50 15.10 -16.64
C GLU A 89 -12.76 15.70 -16.02
N ASP A 90 -13.64 14.85 -15.47
CA ASP A 90 -14.86 15.30 -14.81
C ASP A 90 -14.51 15.98 -13.48
N LYS A 91 -14.76 17.29 -13.45
CA LYS A 91 -14.54 18.14 -12.28
C LYS A 91 -15.82 18.40 -11.49
N GLU A 92 -16.98 18.07 -12.06
CA GLU A 92 -18.29 18.42 -11.49
C GLU A 92 -18.55 17.64 -10.19
N TYR A 93 -18.04 16.41 -10.08
CA TYR A 93 -18.31 15.54 -8.94
C TYR A 93 -17.06 15.14 -8.16
N GLY A 94 -17.21 15.04 -6.84
CA GLY A 94 -16.17 14.49 -5.96
C GLY A 94 -16.13 12.97 -6.04
N ILE A 95 -14.93 12.39 -6.05
CA ILE A 95 -14.76 10.94 -5.89
C ILE A 95 -14.91 10.60 -4.41
N LYS A 96 -15.91 9.79 -4.08
CA LYS A 96 -16.12 9.27 -2.72
C LYS A 96 -15.29 8.03 -2.43
N SER A 97 -15.11 7.18 -3.43
CA SER A 97 -14.38 5.91 -3.28
C SER A 97 -13.82 5.47 -4.63
N LEU A 98 -12.69 4.76 -4.57
CA LEU A 98 -12.06 4.08 -5.69
C LEU A 98 -11.84 2.62 -5.29
N CYS A 99 -11.79 1.73 -6.26
CA CYS A 99 -11.21 0.41 -6.07
C CYS A 99 -10.52 -0.04 -7.36
N VAL A 100 -9.57 -0.96 -7.22
CA VAL A 100 -8.83 -1.53 -8.34
C VAL A 100 -8.83 -3.06 -8.24
N SER A 101 -9.00 -3.72 -9.36
CA SER A 101 -8.90 -5.19 -9.46
C SER A 101 -7.48 -5.62 -9.83
N ASP A 102 -7.18 -6.92 -9.69
CA ASP A 102 -5.89 -7.48 -10.11
C ASP A 102 -5.67 -7.36 -11.63
N ASP A 103 -6.75 -7.34 -12.42
CA ASP A 103 -6.73 -7.02 -13.87
C ASP A 103 -6.47 -5.53 -14.16
N LYS A 104 -6.14 -4.72 -13.13
CA LYS A 104 -5.92 -3.26 -13.21
C LYS A 104 -7.15 -2.48 -13.70
N LYS A 105 -8.35 -3.04 -13.58
CA LYS A 105 -9.62 -2.34 -13.86
C LYS A 105 -9.99 -1.48 -12.66
N LEU A 106 -10.43 -0.26 -12.94
CA LEU A 106 -10.81 0.75 -11.95
C LEU A 106 -12.33 0.89 -11.87
N CYS A 107 -12.85 1.03 -10.66
CA CYS A 107 -14.21 1.46 -10.40
C CYS A 107 -14.17 2.67 -9.47
N ASN A 108 -15.10 3.60 -9.63
CA ASN A 108 -15.26 4.75 -8.77
C ASN A 108 -16.72 4.92 -8.34
N ILE A 109 -16.91 5.53 -7.18
CA ILE A 109 -18.21 6.02 -6.72
C ILE A 109 -18.10 7.53 -6.61
N ILE A 110 -18.99 8.23 -7.31
CA ILE A 110 -19.04 9.70 -7.33
C ILE A 110 -20.26 10.20 -6.55
N ASP A 111 -20.14 11.36 -5.93
CA ASP A 111 -21.29 12.05 -5.34
C ASP A 111 -21.94 12.98 -6.37
N MET A 112 -23.11 12.61 -6.87
CA MET A 112 -23.87 13.43 -7.81
C MET A 112 -24.67 14.56 -7.14
N ASN A 113 -24.77 14.56 -5.81
CA ASN A 113 -25.61 15.50 -5.06
C ASN A 113 -24.86 16.76 -4.60
N ASN A 114 -23.53 16.73 -4.62
CA ASN A 114 -22.71 17.93 -4.45
C ASN A 114 -22.52 18.60 -5.81
N LYS A 115 -23.61 19.17 -6.35
CA LYS A 115 -23.48 20.25 -7.32
C LYS A 115 -23.36 21.53 -6.50
N ASP A 116 -22.19 22.17 -6.53
CA ASP A 116 -22.04 23.53 -6.03
C ASP A 116 -22.98 24.50 -6.76
#